data_AF-A0A329RRZ5-F1
#
_entry.id   AF-A0A329RRZ5-F1
#
_cell.length_a   1.000
_cell.length_b   1.000
_cell.length_c   1.000
_cell.angle_alpha   90.00
_cell.angle_beta   90.00
_cell.angle_gamma   90.00
#
_symmetry.space_group_name_H-M   'P 1'
#
loop_
_entity.id
_entity.type
_entity.pdbx_description
1 polymer ?
#
loop_
_entity_poly.entity_id
_entity_poly.type
_entity_poly.pdbx_seq_one_letter_code
_entity_poly.pdbx_strand_id
1 'polypeptide(L)'
;MSSTYNWRLTDILRGESRTNRKLDTLPPMGVIVSQLKHCTVCRSNLDQHHIRYRIYCYKSEPCLSALVPCQFKLKTLTCERSKQSHLYQHDQHFAASAPNQRPQLSLAMKAAIRELVEKDVKPSRIRNELVDSFTLSTGAVPALKQIQNFVYNYRRSTIMNTNVVEDMEEITAGSQLFDDLRDTTPFTFGYPLDEDGAPELGDGSDDDPLVIGITTQFLLKAAARDPDVFVFHMDATFMLVTCAHQVIVCGISDAARQFHPMAFFITSQRTTVQYSHALRTLMDIYKVVVGRPFLVRYCMGDAEDAQINGVEQTLAAPSASVPSKPEVHYLMCFFHVVET
;
A
#
# COMPACT_ATOMS: atom_id res chain seq x y z
N MET A 1 33.41 8.90 -21.68
CA MET A 1 33.78 10.30 -21.93
C MET A 1 32.77 11.20 -21.21
N SER A 2 33.19 11.91 -20.17
CA SER A 2 32.33 12.82 -19.41
C SER A 2 32.01 14.04 -20.28
N SER A 3 30.74 14.21 -20.69
CA SER A 3 30.32 15.45 -21.34
C SER A 3 30.45 16.59 -20.33
N THR A 4 31.41 17.49 -20.53
CA THR A 4 31.70 18.59 -19.61
C THR A 4 30.65 19.70 -19.77
N TYR A 5 29.50 19.55 -19.11
CA TYR A 5 28.50 20.61 -19.06
C TYR A 5 29.00 21.77 -18.19
N ASN A 6 29.00 22.98 -18.75
CA ASN A 6 29.21 24.20 -17.98
C ASN A 6 27.90 24.60 -17.29
N TRP A 7 27.76 24.28 -16.00
CA TRP A 7 26.54 24.48 -15.21
C TRP A 7 26.52 25.85 -14.53
N ARG A 8 25.51 26.66 -14.84
CA ARG A 8 25.20 27.90 -14.13
C ARG A 8 24.02 27.70 -13.19
N LEU A 9 24.18 27.98 -11.90
CA LEU A 9 23.07 27.98 -10.94
C LEU A 9 22.06 29.08 -11.30
N THR A 10 20.78 28.73 -11.38
CA THR A 10 19.70 29.68 -11.70
C THR A 10 18.79 29.95 -10.52
N ASP A 11 18.41 28.90 -9.77
CA ASP A 11 17.46 29.01 -8.68
C ASP A 11 17.81 28.08 -7.52
N ILE A 12 17.54 28.53 -6.29
CA ILE A 12 17.49 27.70 -5.10
C ILE A 12 16.07 27.81 -4.53
N LEU A 13 15.35 26.71 -4.53
CA LEU A 13 13.96 26.65 -4.13
C LEU A 13 13.82 25.73 -2.91
N ARG A 14 12.94 26.10 -1.98
CA ARG A 14 12.58 25.26 -0.83
C ARG A 14 11.14 24.77 -0.98
N GLY A 15 10.95 23.47 -0.87
CA GLY A 15 9.65 22.81 -0.96
C GLY A 15 9.33 22.35 -2.38
N GLU A 16 8.80 21.13 -2.47
CA GLU A 16 8.49 20.46 -3.73
C GLU A 16 7.50 21.26 -4.59
N SER A 17 6.49 21.89 -3.98
CA SER A 17 5.49 22.68 -4.70
C SER A 17 6.11 23.88 -5.43
N ARG A 18 7.10 24.57 -4.83
CA ARG A 18 7.78 25.71 -5.46
C ARG A 18 8.66 25.26 -6.62
N THR A 19 9.37 24.15 -6.43
CA THR A 19 10.17 23.53 -7.50
C THR A 19 9.31 23.09 -8.67
N ASN A 20 8.19 22.41 -8.40
CA ASN A 20 7.27 21.94 -9.43
C ASN A 20 6.68 23.11 -10.22
N ARG A 21 6.21 24.18 -9.54
CA ARG A 21 5.73 25.39 -10.21
C ARG A 21 6.80 26.01 -11.12
N LYS A 22 8.05 26.12 -10.66
CA LYS A 22 9.14 26.65 -11.51
C LYS A 22 9.37 25.77 -12.73
N LEU A 23 9.42 24.45 -12.56
CA LEU A 23 9.60 23.51 -13.66
C LEU A 23 8.43 23.52 -14.65
N ASP A 24 7.21 23.69 -14.15
CA ASP A 24 5.99 23.78 -14.97
C ASP A 24 5.93 25.07 -15.81
N THR A 25 6.63 26.14 -15.42
CA THR A 25 6.78 27.36 -16.27
C THR A 25 7.75 27.16 -17.43
N LEU A 26 8.59 26.13 -17.38
CA LEU A 26 9.53 25.83 -18.45
C LEU A 26 8.82 25.01 -19.54
N PRO A 27 9.20 25.17 -20.82
CA PRO A 27 8.64 24.33 -21.86
C PRO A 27 8.88 22.83 -21.57
N PRO A 28 8.03 21.92 -22.10
CA PRO A 28 8.12 20.50 -21.82
C PRO A 28 9.51 19.93 -22.14
N MET A 29 10.11 19.29 -21.13
CA MET A 29 11.43 18.67 -21.22
C MET A 29 11.35 17.18 -20.91
N GLY A 30 12.20 16.40 -21.56
CA GLY A 30 12.42 15.00 -21.22
C GLY A 30 13.54 14.84 -20.21
N VAL A 31 13.36 13.93 -19.25
CA VAL A 31 14.42 13.51 -18.34
C VAL A 31 15.35 12.54 -19.08
N ILE A 32 16.64 12.82 -19.09
CA ILE A 32 17.68 11.96 -19.71
C ILE A 32 18.57 11.28 -18.68
N VAL A 33 18.63 11.83 -17.46
CA VAL A 33 19.32 11.22 -16.32
C VAL A 33 18.44 11.39 -15.09
N SER A 34 18.25 10.33 -14.32
CA SER A 34 17.59 10.37 -13.01
C SER A 34 18.22 9.35 -12.10
N GLN A 35 18.93 9.80 -11.06
CA GLN A 35 19.64 8.92 -10.13
C GLN A 35 19.64 9.50 -8.72
N LEU A 36 19.88 8.62 -7.75
CA LEU A 36 20.11 8.99 -6.35
C LEU A 36 21.60 9.14 -6.10
N LYS A 37 21.96 10.16 -5.33
CA LYS A 37 23.34 10.40 -4.85
C LYS A 37 23.30 10.79 -3.38
N HIS A 38 24.44 10.72 -2.70
CA HIS A 38 24.58 11.28 -1.35
C HIS A 38 24.22 12.77 -1.34
N CYS A 39 23.45 13.19 -0.34
CA CYS A 39 23.00 14.57 -0.26
C CYS A 39 24.15 15.51 0.12
N THR A 40 24.45 16.45 -0.78
CA THR A 40 25.48 17.48 -0.57
C THR A 40 24.92 18.83 -0.15
N VAL A 41 23.59 18.96 -0.02
CA VAL A 41 22.90 20.23 0.27
C VAL A 41 22.68 20.45 1.77
N CYS A 42 22.46 19.38 2.54
CA CYS A 42 22.23 19.47 3.98
C CYS A 42 23.58 19.37 4.72
N ARG A 43 23.90 20.38 5.55
CA ARG A 43 25.14 20.44 6.35
C ARG A 43 25.19 19.43 7.50
N SER A 44 24.03 18.90 7.89
CA SER A 44 23.86 17.93 8.98
C SER A 44 23.48 16.56 8.38
N ASN A 45 24.36 15.57 8.56
CA ASN A 45 24.21 14.16 8.15
C ASN A 45 24.34 13.90 6.64
N LEU A 46 25.56 14.08 6.11
CA LEU A 46 25.94 13.82 4.72
C LEU A 46 25.68 12.35 4.27
N ASP A 47 25.59 11.40 5.21
CA ASP A 47 25.55 9.96 4.90
C ASP A 47 24.19 9.28 5.12
N GLN A 48 23.14 9.98 5.58
CA GLN A 48 21.87 9.33 5.96
C GLN A 48 20.72 9.54 4.98
N HIS A 49 20.92 10.29 3.90
CA HIS A 49 19.83 10.54 2.94
C HIS A 49 20.35 10.93 1.56
N HIS A 50 19.50 10.76 0.56
CA HIS A 50 19.84 10.99 -0.82
C HIS A 50 19.39 12.36 -1.34
N ILE A 51 20.04 12.79 -2.42
CA ILE A 51 19.63 13.87 -3.29
C ILE A 51 19.27 13.27 -4.64
N ARG A 52 18.08 13.61 -5.14
CA ARG A 52 17.64 13.25 -6.48
C ARG A 52 18.34 14.14 -7.49
N TYR A 53 19.21 13.54 -8.29
CA TYR A 53 19.92 14.16 -9.39
C TYR A 53 19.17 13.91 -10.70
N ARG A 54 18.71 14.97 -11.38
CA ARG A 54 18.10 14.86 -12.71
C ARG A 54 18.73 15.80 -13.72
N ILE A 55 18.88 15.33 -14.96
CA ILE A 55 19.16 16.18 -16.12
C ILE A 55 17.99 16.07 -17.09
N TYR A 56 17.56 17.24 -17.57
CA TYR A 56 16.50 17.43 -18.53
C TYR A 56 17.08 17.99 -19.84
N CYS A 57 16.46 17.65 -20.96
CA CYS A 57 16.69 18.29 -22.24
C CYS A 57 15.36 18.64 -22.92
N TYR A 58 15.37 19.65 -23.78
CA TYR A 58 14.20 19.94 -24.62
C TYR A 58 13.95 18.81 -25.61
N LYS A 59 12.66 18.54 -25.85
CA LYS A 59 12.17 17.59 -26.85
C LYS A 59 11.20 18.26 -27.82
N SER A 60 11.41 19.55 -28.10
CA SER A 60 10.58 20.23 -29.10
C SER A 60 10.99 19.76 -30.50
N GLU A 61 10.02 19.66 -31.42
CA GLU A 61 10.27 19.30 -32.82
C GLU A 61 11.30 20.26 -33.48
N PRO A 62 11.26 21.60 -33.25
CA PRO A 62 12.31 22.50 -33.69
C PRO A 62 13.72 22.18 -33.13
N CYS A 63 13.83 21.66 -31.89
CA CYS A 63 15.13 21.24 -31.34
C CYS A 63 15.69 19.98 -32.00
N LEU A 64 14.81 19.07 -32.40
CA LEU A 64 15.18 17.78 -32.98
C LEU A 64 15.52 17.93 -34.47
N SER A 65 14.87 18.86 -35.16
CA SER A 65 15.02 19.12 -36.59
C SER A 65 16.01 20.24 -36.94
N ALA A 66 16.60 20.90 -35.94
CA ALA A 66 17.57 21.97 -36.18
C ALA A 66 18.90 21.42 -36.74
N LEU A 67 19.51 22.18 -37.66
CA LEU A 67 20.86 21.92 -38.21
C LEU A 67 21.94 21.87 -37.11
N VAL A 68 21.74 22.58 -36.00
CA VAL A 68 22.59 22.54 -34.81
C VAL A 68 21.81 21.94 -33.65
N PRO A 69 22.27 20.83 -33.04
CA PRO A 69 21.58 20.21 -31.92
C PRO A 69 21.46 21.16 -30.73
N CYS A 70 20.27 21.24 -30.14
CA CYS A 70 20.03 22.02 -28.93
C CYS A 70 20.91 21.52 -27.78
N GLN A 71 21.86 22.37 -27.36
CA GLN A 71 22.78 22.06 -26.26
C GLN A 71 22.19 22.34 -24.88
N PHE A 72 21.04 23.03 -24.81
CA PHE A 72 20.40 23.34 -23.53
C PHE A 72 20.19 22.10 -22.67
N LYS A 73 20.65 22.17 -21.41
CA LYS A 73 20.30 21.20 -20.36
C LYS A 73 19.86 21.92 -19.10
N LEU A 74 18.88 21.36 -18.40
CA LEU A 74 18.54 21.76 -17.04
C LEU A 74 18.91 20.62 -16.10
N LYS A 75 19.59 20.93 -15.00
CA LYS A 75 19.91 19.98 -13.92
C LYS A 75 19.17 20.38 -12.67
N THR A 76 18.50 19.43 -12.03
CA THR A 76 17.89 19.62 -10.72
C THR A 76 18.54 18.71 -9.69
N LEU A 77 18.86 19.28 -8.53
CA LEU A 77 19.34 18.56 -7.36
C LEU A 77 18.32 18.76 -6.24
N THR A 78 17.51 17.74 -5.93
CA THR A 78 16.43 17.87 -4.93
C THR A 78 16.67 16.95 -3.75
N CYS A 79 16.87 17.52 -2.57
CA CYS A 79 17.07 16.76 -1.34
C CYS A 79 15.78 16.05 -0.93
N GLU A 80 15.84 14.73 -0.67
CA GLU A 80 14.64 13.96 -0.34
C GLU A 80 14.06 14.30 1.04
N ARG A 81 14.90 14.77 1.97
CA ARG A 81 14.52 15.16 3.33
C ARG A 81 14.04 16.61 3.41
N SER A 82 14.87 17.57 3.05
CA SER A 82 14.56 19.00 3.18
C SER A 82 13.65 19.54 2.07
N LYS A 83 13.46 18.76 1.00
CA LYS A 83 12.78 19.19 -0.23
C LYS A 83 13.36 20.49 -0.83
N GLN A 84 14.62 20.80 -0.52
CA GLN A 84 15.35 21.91 -1.14
C GLN A 84 15.87 21.46 -2.51
N SER A 85 15.61 22.26 -3.53
CA SER A 85 16.01 22.02 -4.92
C SER A 85 16.96 23.11 -5.42
N HIS A 86 18.07 22.70 -6.04
CA HIS A 86 18.97 23.62 -6.76
C HIS A 86 18.83 23.35 -8.26
N LEU A 87 18.57 24.40 -9.03
CA LEU A 87 18.42 24.33 -10.48
C LEU A 87 19.66 24.92 -11.15
N TYR A 88 20.20 24.20 -12.11
CA TYR A 88 21.33 24.64 -12.91
C TYR A 88 20.99 24.54 -14.39
N GLN A 89 21.44 25.51 -15.16
CA GLN A 89 21.27 25.56 -16.59
C GLN A 89 22.62 25.42 -17.28
N HIS A 90 22.63 24.70 -18.40
CA HIS A 90 23.72 24.67 -19.36
C HIS A 90 23.20 25.21 -20.68
N ASP A 91 23.93 26.18 -21.26
CA ASP A 91 23.61 26.86 -22.52
C ASP A 91 22.23 27.57 -22.53
N GLN A 92 21.86 28.16 -23.67
CA GLN A 92 20.57 28.79 -23.93
C GLN A 92 19.80 28.03 -25.01
N HIS A 93 18.47 28.12 -24.94
CA HIS A 93 17.58 27.54 -25.93
C HIS A 93 17.20 28.60 -26.97
N PHE A 94 17.42 28.29 -28.26
CA PHE A 94 17.31 29.28 -29.35
C PHE A 94 15.90 29.45 -29.94
N ALA A 95 14.94 28.56 -29.64
CA ALA A 95 13.60 28.64 -30.24
C ALA A 95 12.53 29.12 -29.24
N ALA A 96 11.83 30.20 -29.57
CA ALA A 96 10.58 30.61 -28.95
C ALA A 96 9.40 29.89 -29.62
N SER A 97 9.44 28.56 -29.72
CA SER A 97 8.31 27.81 -30.27
C SER A 97 7.41 27.35 -29.13
N ALA A 98 6.20 27.90 -29.08
CA ALA A 98 5.12 27.32 -28.29
C ALA A 98 4.89 25.89 -28.83
N PRO A 99 5.11 24.83 -28.04
CA PRO A 99 4.88 23.49 -28.53
C PRO A 99 3.37 23.34 -28.83
N ASN A 100 3.03 22.58 -29.87
CA ASN A 100 1.67 22.09 -30.06
C ASN A 100 1.36 21.13 -28.89
N GLN A 101 0.79 21.63 -27.80
CA GLN A 101 0.61 20.86 -26.57
C GLN A 101 -0.78 20.23 -26.53
N ARG A 102 -0.84 18.90 -26.69
CA ARG A 102 -1.88 18.15 -25.98
C ARG A 102 -1.70 18.45 -24.48
N PRO A 103 -2.78 18.73 -23.73
CA PRO A 103 -2.68 18.95 -22.29
C PRO A 103 -1.95 17.80 -21.62
N GLN A 104 -0.86 18.08 -20.92
CA GLN A 104 -0.09 17.10 -20.16
C GLN A 104 -0.27 17.37 -18.67
N LEU A 105 -0.17 16.30 -17.87
CA LEU A 105 -0.14 16.43 -16.41
C LEU A 105 1.15 17.12 -15.98
N SER A 106 1.01 18.35 -15.48
CA SER A 106 2.11 19.11 -14.88
C SER A 106 2.63 18.42 -13.62
N LEU A 107 3.81 18.81 -13.14
CA LEU A 107 4.36 18.27 -11.90
C LEU A 107 3.50 18.63 -10.69
N ALA A 108 2.95 19.85 -10.66
CA ALA A 108 2.03 20.26 -9.62
C ALA A 108 0.72 19.44 -9.65
N MET A 109 0.18 19.18 -10.85
CA MET A 109 -1.02 18.33 -10.99
C MET A 109 -0.73 16.89 -10.57
N LYS A 110 0.42 16.33 -10.94
CA LYS A 110 0.83 14.99 -10.50
C LYS A 110 0.94 14.89 -8.98
N ALA A 111 1.47 15.91 -8.31
CA ALA A 111 1.52 15.96 -6.86
C ALA A 111 0.11 15.98 -6.25
N ALA A 112 -0.78 16.84 -6.73
CA ALA A 112 -2.18 16.88 -6.29
C ALA A 112 -2.92 15.55 -6.54
N ILE A 113 -2.69 14.91 -7.69
CA ILE A 113 -3.27 13.59 -7.99
C ILE A 113 -2.82 12.56 -6.95
N ARG A 114 -1.55 12.53 -6.54
CA ARG A 114 -1.07 11.58 -5.53
C ARG A 114 -1.80 11.75 -4.20
N GLU A 115 -1.93 12.99 -3.72
CA GLU A 115 -2.67 13.28 -2.48
C GLU A 115 -4.14 12.85 -2.55
N LEU A 116 -4.78 13.02 -3.71
CA LEU A 116 -6.16 12.59 -3.93
C LEU A 116 -6.28 11.06 -4.06
N VAL A 117 -5.27 10.40 -4.63
CA VAL A 117 -5.22 8.93 -4.72
C VAL A 117 -5.06 8.30 -3.35
N GLU A 118 -4.25 8.87 -2.46
CA GLU A 118 -4.11 8.42 -1.06
C GLU A 118 -5.43 8.55 -0.28
N LYS A 119 -6.32 9.45 -0.69
CA LYS A 119 -7.69 9.61 -0.15
C LYS A 119 -8.74 8.78 -0.91
N ASP A 120 -8.30 7.84 -1.73
CA ASP A 120 -9.11 6.97 -2.59
C ASP A 120 -10.13 7.69 -3.50
N VAL A 121 -9.79 8.90 -3.97
CA VAL A 121 -10.66 9.65 -4.88
C VAL A 121 -10.62 9.01 -6.28
N LYS A 122 -11.79 8.77 -6.88
CA LYS A 122 -11.89 8.18 -8.23
C LYS A 122 -11.27 9.09 -9.31
N PRO A 123 -10.63 8.53 -10.37
CA PRO A 123 -9.98 9.32 -11.43
C PRO A 123 -10.87 10.39 -12.10
N SER A 124 -12.17 10.12 -12.25
CA SER A 124 -13.12 11.10 -12.80
C SER A 124 -13.33 12.30 -11.87
N ARG A 125 -13.41 12.08 -10.56
CA ARG A 125 -13.48 13.15 -9.55
C ARG A 125 -12.17 13.91 -9.44
N ILE A 126 -11.04 13.19 -9.50
CA ILE A 126 -9.71 13.81 -9.58
C ILE A 126 -9.65 14.79 -10.76
N ARG A 127 -10.17 14.41 -11.94
CA ARG A 127 -10.20 15.30 -13.10
C ARG A 127 -10.97 16.60 -12.83
N ASN A 128 -12.12 16.52 -12.16
CA ASN A 128 -12.92 17.71 -11.82
C ASN A 128 -12.19 18.57 -10.78
N GLU A 129 -11.64 17.96 -9.73
CA GLU A 129 -10.87 18.66 -8.70
C GLU A 129 -9.67 19.41 -9.30
N LEU A 130 -9.01 18.85 -10.33
CA LEU A 130 -7.92 19.51 -11.03
C LEU A 130 -8.40 20.73 -11.83
N VAL A 131 -9.61 20.72 -12.38
CA VAL A 131 -10.18 21.89 -13.06
C VAL A 131 -10.32 23.05 -12.07
N ASP A 132 -10.84 22.76 -10.89
CA ASP A 132 -11.08 23.77 -9.84
C ASP A 132 -9.77 24.24 -9.22
N SER A 133 -8.92 23.32 -8.77
CA SER A 133 -7.66 23.59 -8.07
C SER A 133 -6.61 24.33 -8.91
N PHE A 134 -6.64 24.15 -10.23
CA PHE A 134 -5.70 24.77 -11.16
C PHE A 134 -6.35 25.77 -12.12
N THR A 135 -7.65 26.04 -11.96
CA THR A 135 -8.43 26.98 -12.77
C THR A 135 -8.23 26.74 -14.27
N LEU A 136 -8.37 25.47 -14.70
CA LEU A 136 -8.05 25.04 -16.06
C LEU A 136 -9.13 25.48 -17.04
N SER A 137 -8.73 26.04 -18.18
CA SER A 137 -9.63 26.27 -19.30
C SER A 137 -9.96 24.96 -20.02
N THR A 138 -11.08 24.91 -20.77
CA THR A 138 -11.57 23.71 -21.45
C THR A 138 -10.52 23.02 -22.32
N GLY A 139 -9.64 23.81 -22.97
CA GLY A 139 -8.55 23.30 -23.82
C GLY A 139 -7.30 22.84 -23.05
N ALA A 140 -7.19 23.14 -21.76
CA ALA A 140 -6.07 22.79 -20.89
C ALA A 140 -6.38 21.60 -19.96
N VAL A 141 -7.61 21.09 -19.95
CA VAL A 141 -8.01 19.96 -19.10
C VAL A 141 -7.37 18.67 -19.63
N PRO A 142 -6.58 17.94 -18.83
CA PRO A 142 -6.03 16.64 -19.23
C PRO A 142 -7.13 15.64 -19.58
N ALA A 143 -6.83 14.76 -20.54
CA ALA A 143 -7.74 13.68 -20.89
C ALA A 143 -7.86 12.72 -19.70
N LEU A 144 -9.07 12.19 -19.46
CA LEU A 144 -9.32 11.24 -18.37
C LEU A 144 -8.38 10.03 -18.44
N LYS A 145 -8.09 9.53 -19.64
CA LYS A 145 -7.15 8.42 -19.87
C LYS A 145 -5.73 8.71 -19.37
N GLN A 146 -5.25 9.96 -19.46
CA GLN A 146 -3.94 10.33 -18.93
C GLN A 146 -3.92 10.28 -17.40
N ILE A 147 -5.00 10.74 -16.76
CA ILE A 147 -5.16 10.69 -15.30
C ILE A 147 -5.27 9.22 -14.86
N GLN A 148 -6.11 8.42 -15.52
CA GLN A 148 -6.26 6.98 -15.23
C GLN A 148 -4.92 6.25 -15.32
N ASN A 149 -4.16 6.43 -16.40
CA ASN A 149 -2.85 5.81 -16.56
C ASN A 149 -1.86 6.23 -15.47
N PHE A 150 -1.84 7.52 -15.10
CA PHE A 150 -0.98 8.01 -14.03
C PHE A 150 -1.38 7.44 -12.66
N VAL A 151 -2.68 7.43 -12.35
CA VAL A 151 -3.24 6.87 -11.12
C VAL A 151 -2.93 5.38 -11.02
N TYR A 152 -3.16 4.61 -12.09
CA TYR A 152 -2.85 3.18 -12.13
C TYR A 152 -1.36 2.91 -11.86
N ASN A 153 -0.47 3.58 -12.59
CA ASN A 153 0.98 3.41 -12.40
C ASN A 153 1.43 3.81 -10.99
N TYR A 154 0.86 4.88 -10.43
CA TYR A 154 1.17 5.32 -9.07
C TYR A 154 0.66 4.33 -8.01
N ARG A 155 -0.60 3.87 -8.15
CA ARG A 155 -1.19 2.86 -7.26
C ARG A 155 -0.38 1.57 -7.26
N ARG A 156 0.00 1.08 -8.45
CA ARG A 156 0.83 -0.13 -8.58
C ARG A 156 2.22 0.04 -7.97
N SER A 157 2.95 1.08 -8.38
CA SER A 157 4.37 1.24 -7.99
C SER A 157 4.61 1.81 -6.60
N THR A 158 3.64 2.52 -6.01
CA THR A 158 3.83 3.23 -4.73
C THR A 158 2.89 2.72 -3.64
N ILE A 159 1.67 2.31 -3.98
CA ILE A 159 0.68 1.81 -3.02
C ILE A 159 0.65 0.28 -3.02
N MET A 160 1.49 -0.37 -3.85
CA MET A 160 1.51 -1.83 -4.02
C MET A 160 0.12 -2.40 -4.33
N ASN A 161 -0.73 -1.61 -5.01
CA ASN A 161 -2.05 -2.06 -5.39
C ASN A 161 -1.91 -3.01 -6.57
N THR A 162 -1.92 -4.29 -6.26
CA THR A 162 -1.73 -5.41 -7.17
C THR A 162 -2.74 -6.51 -6.86
N ASN A 163 -3.08 -7.27 -7.89
CA ASN A 163 -3.85 -8.51 -7.81
C ASN A 163 -3.08 -9.67 -8.43
N VAL A 164 -1.76 -9.49 -8.56
CA VAL A 164 -0.81 -10.49 -9.06
C VAL A 164 -0.29 -11.26 -7.85
N VAL A 165 -0.35 -12.60 -7.92
CA VAL A 165 -0.02 -13.48 -6.79
C VAL A 165 1.44 -13.28 -6.39
N GLU A 166 2.35 -13.23 -7.36
CA GLU A 166 3.79 -13.09 -7.11
C GLU A 166 4.15 -11.76 -6.40
N ASP A 167 3.44 -10.67 -6.73
CA ASP A 167 3.63 -9.40 -6.04
C ASP A 167 3.13 -9.48 -4.57
N MET A 168 2.07 -10.26 -4.31
CA MET A 168 1.55 -10.49 -2.96
C MET A 168 2.48 -11.38 -2.14
N GLU A 169 3.08 -12.40 -2.76
CA GLU A 169 4.11 -13.26 -2.16
C GLU A 169 5.35 -12.46 -1.75
N GLU A 170 5.79 -11.51 -2.57
CA GLU A 170 6.90 -10.61 -2.22
C GLU A 170 6.56 -9.75 -0.98
N ILE A 171 5.32 -9.25 -0.90
CA ILE A 171 4.85 -8.44 0.24
C ILE A 171 4.76 -9.28 1.51
N THR A 172 4.21 -10.50 1.43
CA THR A 172 4.07 -11.41 2.58
C THR A 172 5.44 -11.94 3.02
N ALA A 173 6.37 -12.17 2.09
CA ALA A 173 7.74 -12.57 2.41
C ALA A 173 8.46 -11.49 3.25
N GLY A 174 8.27 -10.22 2.88
CA GLY A 174 8.81 -9.08 3.63
C GLY A 174 8.12 -8.79 4.97
N SER A 175 7.01 -9.48 5.26
CA SER A 175 6.14 -9.20 6.42
C SER A 175 5.96 -10.42 7.33
N GLN A 176 6.81 -11.44 7.26
CA GLN A 176 6.73 -12.60 8.15
C GLN A 176 7.11 -12.26 9.61
N LEU A 177 6.64 -13.08 10.55
CA LEU A 177 7.04 -12.99 11.96
C LEU A 177 8.52 -13.39 12.11
N PHE A 178 9.30 -12.59 12.85
CA PHE A 178 10.67 -12.90 13.27
C PHE A 178 10.90 -12.45 14.73
N ASP A 179 11.93 -13.00 15.39
CA ASP A 179 12.13 -12.89 16.85
C ASP A 179 12.17 -11.45 17.38
N ASP A 180 12.84 -10.53 16.67
CA ASP A 180 13.04 -9.14 17.08
C ASP A 180 11.95 -8.17 16.56
N LEU A 181 10.81 -8.69 16.10
CA LEU A 181 9.72 -7.87 15.60
C LEU A 181 9.08 -7.08 16.75
N ARG A 182 9.05 -5.74 16.66
CA ARG A 182 8.36 -4.89 17.66
C ARG A 182 6.88 -5.29 17.76
N ASP A 183 6.35 -5.31 18.98
CA ASP A 183 4.99 -5.79 19.28
C ASP A 183 3.86 -5.18 18.44
N THR A 184 4.02 -3.93 18.01
CA THR A 184 3.02 -3.19 17.22
C THR A 184 3.26 -3.27 15.71
N THR A 185 4.34 -3.92 15.26
CA THR A 185 4.61 -4.08 13.84
C THR A 185 3.71 -5.18 13.29
N PRO A 186 2.95 -4.91 12.21
CA PRO A 186 2.12 -5.93 11.59
C PRO A 186 2.99 -6.98 10.91
N PHE A 187 2.51 -8.22 10.94
CA PHE A 187 3.08 -9.34 10.21
C PHE A 187 1.97 -10.23 9.65
N THR A 188 2.32 -11.03 8.66
CA THR A 188 1.43 -11.92 7.93
C THR A 188 1.65 -13.38 8.31
N PHE A 189 0.58 -14.19 8.22
CA PHE A 189 0.58 -15.62 8.52
C PHE A 189 -0.57 -16.31 7.77
N GLY A 190 -0.73 -17.63 7.95
CA GLY A 190 -1.89 -18.34 7.41
C GLY A 190 -1.70 -18.96 6.02
N TYR A 191 -0.48 -18.96 5.51
CA TYR A 191 -0.08 -19.60 4.25
C TYR A 191 1.07 -20.60 4.51
N PRO A 192 1.20 -21.65 3.68
CA PRO A 192 2.37 -22.50 3.70
C PRO A 192 3.63 -21.75 3.26
N LEU A 193 4.78 -22.29 3.64
CA LEU A 193 6.10 -21.84 3.21
C LEU A 193 6.74 -22.96 2.39
N ASP A 194 7.39 -22.59 1.29
CA ASP A 194 8.18 -23.52 0.47
C ASP A 194 9.48 -23.94 1.17
N GLU A 195 10.32 -24.73 0.48
CA GLU A 195 11.61 -25.18 1.00
C GLU A 195 12.60 -24.04 1.31
N ASP A 196 12.44 -22.89 0.63
CA ASP A 196 13.26 -21.70 0.78
C ASP A 196 12.70 -20.72 1.84
N GLY A 197 11.54 -21.05 2.44
CA GLY A 197 10.85 -20.20 3.41
C GLY A 197 10.06 -19.04 2.76
N ALA A 198 9.81 -19.10 1.46
CA ALA A 198 8.97 -18.15 0.75
C ALA A 198 7.48 -18.54 0.91
N PRO A 199 6.57 -17.55 1.02
CA PRO A 199 5.13 -17.80 1.05
C PRO A 199 4.63 -18.42 -0.25
N GLU A 200 3.83 -19.48 -0.14
CA GLU A 200 3.05 -20.02 -1.25
C GLU A 200 1.59 -19.56 -1.09
N LEU A 201 1.15 -18.62 -1.93
CA LEU A 201 -0.20 -18.07 -1.87
C LEU A 201 -1.10 -18.68 -2.94
N GLY A 202 -2.34 -18.99 -2.55
CA GLY A 202 -3.35 -19.43 -3.51
C GLY A 202 -3.77 -18.33 -4.47
N ASP A 203 -4.10 -18.68 -5.72
CA ASP A 203 -4.52 -17.72 -6.74
C ASP A 203 -5.93 -17.14 -6.52
N GLY A 204 -6.66 -17.66 -5.53
CA GLY A 204 -8.01 -17.25 -5.16
C GLY A 204 -9.11 -17.92 -5.98
N SER A 205 -8.77 -18.87 -6.85
CA SER A 205 -9.73 -19.74 -7.52
C SER A 205 -10.36 -20.74 -6.55
N ASP A 206 -11.37 -21.48 -7.01
CA ASP A 206 -12.01 -22.53 -6.21
C ASP A 206 -11.07 -23.73 -5.98
N ASP A 207 -10.15 -23.98 -6.92
CA ASP A 207 -9.15 -25.05 -6.84
C ASP A 207 -7.95 -24.66 -5.97
N ASP A 208 -7.62 -23.37 -5.92
CA ASP A 208 -6.51 -22.81 -5.14
C ASP A 208 -6.89 -21.56 -4.31
N PRO A 209 -7.64 -21.76 -3.20
CA PRO A 209 -8.11 -20.69 -2.32
C PRO A 209 -6.99 -19.85 -1.68
N LEU A 210 -7.16 -18.53 -1.71
CA LEU A 210 -6.32 -17.57 -0.99
C LEU A 210 -6.79 -17.42 0.46
N VAL A 211 -5.87 -17.59 1.42
CA VAL A 211 -6.07 -17.20 2.83
C VAL A 211 -4.80 -16.53 3.36
N ILE A 212 -4.92 -15.27 3.81
CA ILE A 212 -3.82 -14.53 4.46
C ILE A 212 -4.32 -13.91 5.76
N GLY A 213 -3.68 -14.25 6.87
CA GLY A 213 -3.87 -13.59 8.16
C GLY A 213 -2.90 -12.42 8.35
N ILE A 214 -3.37 -11.34 8.99
CA ILE A 214 -2.60 -10.15 9.35
C ILE A 214 -2.83 -9.87 10.83
N THR A 215 -1.76 -9.70 11.60
CA THR A 215 -1.85 -9.39 13.03
C THR A 215 -0.62 -8.63 13.52
N THR A 216 -0.59 -8.28 14.80
CA THR A 216 0.59 -7.81 15.52
C THR A 216 0.70 -8.63 16.81
N GLN A 217 1.88 -8.69 17.43
CA GLN A 217 2.00 -9.39 18.70
C GLN A 217 1.12 -8.74 19.78
N PHE A 218 0.99 -7.42 19.75
CA PHE A 218 0.13 -6.67 20.65
C PHE A 218 -1.33 -7.12 20.59
N LEU A 219 -1.88 -7.29 19.37
CA LEU A 219 -3.26 -7.74 19.17
C LEU A 219 -3.48 -9.17 19.68
N LEU A 220 -2.55 -10.09 19.42
CA LEU A 220 -2.64 -11.46 19.95
C LEU A 220 -2.54 -11.49 21.48
N LYS A 221 -1.62 -10.72 22.07
CA LYS A 221 -1.46 -10.61 23.53
C LYS A 221 -2.69 -9.99 24.21
N ALA A 222 -3.51 -9.19 23.50
CA ALA A 222 -4.75 -8.66 24.06
C ALA A 222 -5.74 -9.77 24.46
N ALA A 223 -5.68 -10.92 23.78
CA ALA A 223 -6.49 -12.10 24.06
C ALA A 223 -5.87 -13.08 25.07
N ALA A 224 -4.74 -12.71 25.68
CA ALA A 224 -4.11 -13.47 26.76
C ALA A 224 -4.91 -13.33 28.08
N ARG A 225 -6.16 -13.77 28.09
CA ARG A 225 -7.10 -13.71 29.21
C ARG A 225 -7.68 -15.11 29.48
N ASP A 226 -8.38 -15.25 30.60
CA ASP A 226 -9.15 -16.46 30.88
C ASP A 226 -10.31 -16.59 29.86
N PRO A 227 -10.55 -17.76 29.24
CA PRO A 227 -11.67 -17.95 28.30
C PRO A 227 -13.05 -17.63 28.89
N ASP A 228 -13.20 -17.62 30.21
CA ASP A 228 -14.47 -17.27 30.88
C ASP A 228 -14.74 -15.75 30.91
N VAL A 229 -13.76 -14.90 30.61
CA VAL A 229 -13.89 -13.44 30.75
C VAL A 229 -14.01 -12.68 29.42
N PHE A 230 -14.14 -13.40 28.31
CA PHE A 230 -14.34 -12.80 26.99
C PHE A 230 -15.24 -13.62 26.07
N VAL A 231 -15.75 -12.97 25.04
CA VAL A 231 -16.41 -13.60 23.89
C VAL A 231 -15.49 -13.44 22.69
N PHE A 232 -15.13 -14.53 22.02
CA PHE A 232 -14.42 -14.48 20.75
C PHE A 232 -15.42 -14.15 19.64
N HIS A 233 -15.07 -13.24 18.74
CA HIS A 233 -15.87 -12.86 17.60
C HIS A 233 -15.14 -13.21 16.32
N MET A 234 -15.89 -13.74 15.35
CA MET A 234 -15.48 -13.90 13.98
C MET A 234 -16.57 -13.34 13.08
N ASP A 235 -16.26 -12.26 12.37
CA ASP A 235 -17.22 -11.55 11.52
C ASP A 235 -16.68 -11.42 10.09
N ALA A 236 -17.47 -11.82 9.10
CA ALA A 236 -17.08 -11.79 7.69
C ALA A 236 -17.65 -10.54 7.01
N THR A 237 -16.79 -9.55 6.76
CA THR A 237 -17.18 -8.29 6.12
C THR A 237 -16.81 -8.29 4.64
N PHE A 238 -17.76 -7.90 3.78
CA PHE A 238 -17.49 -7.68 2.36
C PHE A 238 -16.77 -6.34 2.18
N MET A 239 -15.51 -6.40 1.73
CA MET A 239 -14.81 -5.23 1.25
C MET A 239 -15.09 -5.04 -0.25
N LEU A 240 -15.34 -3.80 -0.67
CA LEU A 240 -15.50 -3.43 -2.09
C LEU A 240 -14.13 -3.40 -2.82
N VAL A 241 -13.31 -4.43 -2.67
CA VAL A 241 -12.06 -4.59 -3.43
C VAL A 241 -12.36 -5.11 -4.83
N THR A 242 -11.49 -4.81 -5.79
CA THR A 242 -11.66 -5.18 -7.21
C THR A 242 -11.86 -6.67 -7.46
N CYS A 243 -11.37 -7.52 -6.57
CA CYS A 243 -11.52 -8.99 -6.63
C CYS A 243 -12.57 -9.54 -5.64
N ALA A 244 -13.32 -8.68 -4.94
CA ALA A 244 -14.36 -9.04 -3.98
C ALA A 244 -13.95 -10.03 -2.85
N HIS A 245 -12.65 -10.16 -2.55
CA HIS A 245 -12.16 -10.92 -1.38
C HIS A 245 -12.80 -10.40 -0.10
N GLN A 246 -13.11 -11.33 0.80
CA GLN A 246 -13.75 -11.03 2.06
C GLN A 246 -12.70 -10.82 3.14
N VAL A 247 -13.01 -9.92 4.08
CA VAL A 247 -12.20 -9.71 5.26
C VAL A 247 -12.92 -10.31 6.46
N ILE A 248 -12.34 -11.36 7.03
CA ILE A 248 -12.80 -11.91 8.29
C ILE A 248 -12.06 -11.19 9.42
N VAL A 249 -12.81 -10.55 10.31
CA VAL A 249 -12.27 -9.90 11.50
C VAL A 249 -12.40 -10.86 12.68
N CYS A 250 -11.27 -11.19 13.30
CA CYS A 250 -11.21 -11.97 14.51
C CYS A 250 -10.83 -11.08 15.68
N GLY A 251 -11.55 -11.17 16.80
CA GLY A 251 -11.24 -10.39 18.00
C GLY A 251 -11.97 -10.91 19.23
N ILE A 252 -11.73 -10.28 20.38
CA ILE A 252 -12.44 -10.62 21.62
C ILE A 252 -13.17 -9.40 22.17
N SER A 253 -14.37 -9.60 22.71
CA SER A 253 -15.03 -8.61 23.55
C SER A 253 -14.86 -8.98 25.01
N ASP A 254 -14.42 -8.03 25.83
CA ASP A 254 -14.23 -8.24 27.26
C ASP A 254 -15.48 -7.93 28.09
N ALA A 255 -15.39 -8.16 29.41
CA ALA A 255 -16.47 -7.88 30.34
C ALA A 255 -16.92 -6.39 30.37
N ALA A 256 -16.08 -5.46 29.92
CA ALA A 256 -16.45 -4.05 29.75
C ALA A 256 -17.15 -3.76 28.41
N ARG A 257 -17.40 -4.81 27.60
CA ARG A 257 -17.97 -4.74 26.25
C ARG A 257 -17.09 -3.97 25.27
N GLN A 258 -15.78 -3.95 25.52
CA GLN A 258 -14.82 -3.40 24.57
C GLN A 258 -14.34 -4.50 23.63
N PHE A 259 -14.39 -4.21 22.33
CA PHE A 259 -13.85 -5.09 21.30
C PHE A 259 -12.36 -4.85 21.12
N HIS A 260 -11.58 -5.92 21.20
CA HIS A 260 -10.14 -5.95 20.98
C HIS A 260 -9.83 -6.82 19.76
N PRO A 261 -9.43 -6.24 18.62
CA PRO A 261 -9.04 -7.02 17.46
C PRO A 261 -7.87 -7.95 17.78
N MET A 262 -7.87 -9.14 17.18
CA MET A 262 -6.78 -10.11 17.27
C MET A 262 -6.09 -10.28 15.92
N ALA A 263 -6.86 -10.49 14.85
CA ALA A 263 -6.33 -10.73 13.53
C ALA A 263 -7.37 -10.37 12.45
N PHE A 264 -6.88 -10.10 11.25
CA PHE A 264 -7.68 -9.89 10.06
C PHE A 264 -7.29 -10.92 9.03
N PHE A 265 -8.24 -11.63 8.46
CA PHE A 265 -7.99 -12.56 7.36
C PHE A 265 -8.56 -12.03 6.06
N ILE A 266 -7.79 -12.13 4.99
CA ILE A 266 -8.26 -11.98 3.62
C ILE A 266 -8.51 -13.39 3.09
N THR A 267 -9.73 -13.67 2.64
CA THR A 267 -10.10 -14.97 2.07
C THR A 267 -10.84 -14.81 0.73
N SER A 268 -10.59 -15.70 -0.22
CA SER A 268 -11.31 -15.78 -1.50
C SER A 268 -12.66 -16.50 -1.38
N GLN A 269 -12.82 -17.43 -0.43
CA GLN A 269 -14.06 -18.20 -0.23
C GLN A 269 -14.49 -18.27 1.24
N ARG A 270 -15.80 -18.53 1.45
CA ARG A 270 -16.44 -18.79 2.76
C ARG A 270 -16.83 -20.26 2.91
N THR A 271 -15.91 -21.20 2.69
CA THR A 271 -16.20 -22.60 2.97
C THR A 271 -15.71 -22.99 4.36
N THR A 272 -16.24 -24.10 4.87
CA THR A 272 -15.76 -24.74 6.10
C THR A 272 -14.24 -24.92 6.10
N VAL A 273 -13.64 -25.20 4.94
CA VAL A 273 -12.19 -25.41 4.80
C VAL A 273 -11.44 -24.11 5.09
N GLN A 274 -11.82 -23.00 4.48
CA GLN A 274 -11.15 -21.71 4.70
C GLN A 274 -11.36 -21.19 6.13
N TYR A 275 -12.57 -21.31 6.69
CA TYR A 275 -12.80 -20.95 8.09
C TYR A 275 -11.96 -21.78 9.06
N SER A 276 -11.91 -23.10 8.83
CA SER A 276 -11.08 -24.00 9.65
C SER A 276 -9.59 -23.65 9.53
N HIS A 277 -9.13 -23.36 8.31
CA HIS A 277 -7.73 -22.99 8.06
C HIS A 277 -7.35 -21.67 8.75
N ALA A 278 -8.19 -20.64 8.62
CA ALA A 278 -8.00 -19.36 9.31
C ALA A 278 -7.98 -19.53 10.83
N LEU A 279 -8.88 -20.35 11.40
CA LEU A 279 -8.90 -20.61 12.84
C LEU A 279 -7.68 -21.40 13.33
N ARG A 280 -7.26 -22.45 12.62
CA ARG A 280 -6.06 -23.23 12.99
C ARG A 280 -4.82 -22.35 12.98
N THR A 281 -4.63 -21.59 11.90
CA THR A 281 -3.47 -20.71 11.76
C THR A 281 -3.49 -19.57 12.77
N LEU A 282 -4.67 -19.06 13.17
CA LEU A 282 -4.81 -18.12 14.29
C LEU A 282 -4.38 -18.75 15.63
N MET A 283 -4.82 -19.99 15.89
CA MET A 283 -4.47 -20.70 17.12
C MET A 283 -2.97 -20.99 17.19
N ASP A 284 -2.37 -21.38 16.07
CA ASP A 284 -0.94 -21.66 15.97
C ASP A 284 -0.11 -20.41 16.19
N ILE A 285 -0.42 -19.31 15.48
CA ILE A 285 0.32 -18.05 15.63
C ILE A 285 0.14 -17.44 17.01
N TYR A 286 -1.06 -17.55 17.60
CA TYR A 286 -1.29 -17.15 18.99
C TYR A 286 -0.40 -17.95 19.94
N LYS A 287 -0.30 -19.27 19.76
CA LYS A 287 0.55 -20.13 20.60
C LYS A 287 2.03 -19.76 20.47
N VAL A 288 2.49 -19.45 19.26
CA VAL A 288 3.86 -18.97 19.01
C VAL A 288 4.13 -17.66 19.76
N VAL A 289 3.24 -16.67 19.65
CA VAL A 289 3.45 -15.33 20.21
C VAL A 289 3.20 -15.23 21.71
N VAL A 290 2.15 -15.89 22.21
CA VAL A 290 1.69 -15.80 23.61
C VAL A 290 2.27 -16.93 24.46
N GLY A 291 2.79 -17.99 23.85
CA GLY A 291 3.42 -19.12 24.53
C GLY A 291 2.44 -20.10 25.17
N ARG A 292 1.14 -19.98 24.91
CA ARG A 292 0.10 -20.89 25.42
C ARG A 292 -1.03 -21.09 24.40
N PRO A 293 -1.80 -22.19 24.49
CA PRO A 293 -2.91 -22.43 23.57
C PRO A 293 -3.97 -21.33 23.63
N PHE A 294 -4.55 -20.99 22.48
CA PHE A 294 -5.76 -20.16 22.42
C PHE A 294 -6.97 -21.01 22.78
N LEU A 295 -7.67 -20.65 23.86
CA LEU A 295 -8.86 -21.35 24.34
C LEU A 295 -10.04 -20.39 24.29
N VAL A 296 -11.19 -20.89 23.89
CA VAL A 296 -12.42 -20.12 23.74
C VAL A 296 -13.53 -20.89 24.45
N ARG A 297 -14.40 -20.17 25.18
CA ARG A 297 -15.64 -20.73 25.73
C ARG A 297 -16.87 -20.20 25.01
N TYR A 298 -16.86 -18.93 24.62
CA TYR A 298 -17.93 -18.31 23.87
C TYR A 298 -17.40 -17.81 22.54
N CYS A 299 -17.99 -18.29 21.45
CA CYS A 299 -17.66 -17.87 20.09
C CYS A 299 -18.91 -17.23 19.48
N MET A 300 -18.80 -16.00 18.99
CA MET A 300 -19.87 -15.29 18.31
C MET A 300 -19.51 -15.12 16.83
N GLY A 301 -20.44 -15.48 15.95
CA GLY A 301 -20.28 -15.31 14.52
C GLY A 301 -21.61 -15.16 13.78
N ASP A 302 -21.54 -15.19 12.47
CA ASP A 302 -22.66 -15.21 11.54
C ASP A 302 -23.47 -16.50 11.70
N ALA A 303 -24.73 -16.42 11.28
CA ALA A 303 -25.58 -17.59 11.11
C ALA A 303 -25.24 -18.30 9.78
N GLU A 304 -23.99 -18.74 9.63
CA GLU A 304 -23.50 -19.43 8.44
C GLU A 304 -22.99 -20.83 8.78
N ASP A 305 -23.53 -21.85 8.09
CA ASP A 305 -23.15 -23.26 8.29
C ASP A 305 -21.65 -23.50 8.15
N ALA A 306 -21.01 -22.87 7.15
CA ALA A 306 -19.58 -23.00 6.91
C ALA A 306 -18.75 -22.49 8.10
N GLN A 307 -19.17 -21.39 8.71
CA GLN A 307 -18.49 -20.79 9.85
C GLN A 307 -18.66 -21.64 11.11
N ILE A 308 -19.89 -22.10 11.39
CA ILE A 308 -20.20 -22.98 12.52
C ILE A 308 -19.37 -24.27 12.40
N ASN A 309 -19.41 -24.93 11.24
CA ASN A 309 -18.62 -26.13 11.00
C ASN A 309 -17.12 -25.88 11.15
N GLY A 310 -16.62 -24.70 10.72
CA GLY A 310 -15.23 -24.31 10.90
C GLY A 310 -14.82 -24.21 12.37
N VAL A 311 -15.68 -23.61 13.20
CA VAL A 311 -15.50 -23.53 14.66
C VAL A 311 -15.52 -24.92 15.30
N GLU A 312 -16.46 -25.78 14.90
CA GLU A 312 -16.57 -27.14 15.41
C GLU A 312 -15.32 -27.97 15.12
N GLN A 313 -14.77 -27.86 13.91
CA GLN A 313 -13.56 -28.58 13.47
C GLN A 313 -12.25 -28.04 14.05
N THR A 314 -12.30 -26.95 14.82
CA THR A 314 -11.10 -26.25 15.32
C THR A 314 -11.22 -25.84 16.79
N LEU A 315 -11.86 -24.71 17.07
CA LEU A 315 -12.03 -24.16 18.40
C LEU A 315 -12.83 -25.08 19.30
N ALA A 316 -13.82 -25.83 18.82
CA ALA A 316 -14.56 -26.79 19.64
C ALA A 316 -13.97 -28.21 19.61
N ALA A 317 -13.13 -28.53 18.63
CA ALA A 317 -12.58 -29.88 18.47
C ALA A 317 -11.77 -30.32 19.71
N PRO A 318 -11.89 -31.58 20.14
CA PRO A 318 -11.08 -32.12 21.23
C PRO A 318 -9.58 -31.99 20.93
N SER A 319 -8.78 -31.64 21.94
CA SER A 319 -7.32 -31.56 21.82
C SER A 319 -6.66 -32.47 22.84
N ALA A 320 -5.91 -33.46 22.36
CA ALA A 320 -5.10 -34.32 23.23
C ALA A 320 -4.05 -33.52 24.03
N SER A 321 -3.60 -32.38 23.48
CA SER A 321 -2.65 -31.48 24.15
C SER A 321 -3.28 -30.58 25.22
N VAL A 322 -4.62 -30.47 25.26
CA VAL A 322 -5.36 -29.69 26.26
C VAL A 322 -6.59 -30.49 26.74
N PRO A 323 -6.40 -31.48 27.63
CA PRO A 323 -7.48 -32.38 28.05
C PRO A 323 -8.63 -31.68 28.78
N SER A 324 -8.35 -30.53 29.41
CA SER A 324 -9.31 -29.71 30.16
C SER A 324 -9.82 -28.51 29.35
N LYS A 325 -9.87 -28.62 28.02
CA LYS A 325 -10.36 -27.55 27.14
C LYS A 325 -11.86 -27.29 27.45
N PRO A 326 -12.29 -26.02 27.61
CA PRO A 326 -13.69 -25.72 27.83
C PRO A 326 -14.54 -26.10 26.61
N GLU A 327 -15.79 -26.47 26.86
CA GLU A 327 -16.79 -26.60 25.81
C GLU A 327 -17.04 -25.22 25.17
N VAL A 328 -17.06 -25.18 23.84
CA VAL A 328 -17.33 -23.94 23.08
C VAL A 328 -18.83 -23.81 22.86
N HIS A 329 -19.39 -22.70 23.33
CA HIS A 329 -20.75 -22.29 23.02
C HIS A 329 -20.73 -21.31 21.84
N TYR A 330 -21.30 -21.72 20.72
CA TYR A 330 -21.51 -20.85 19.56
C TYR A 330 -22.74 -19.96 19.78
N LEU A 331 -22.56 -18.66 19.60
CA LEU A 331 -23.57 -17.62 19.73
C LEU A 331 -23.77 -16.97 18.36
N MET A 332 -25.01 -16.87 17.90
CA MET A 332 -25.30 -16.11 16.69
C MET A 332 -25.25 -14.61 16.99
N CYS A 333 -24.63 -13.84 16.10
CA CYS A 333 -24.62 -12.39 16.19
C CYS A 333 -26.05 -11.84 16.10
N PHE A 334 -26.48 -11.09 17.12
CA PHE A 334 -27.83 -10.52 17.17
C PHE A 334 -28.15 -9.63 15.97
N PHE A 335 -27.19 -8.85 15.46
CA PHE A 335 -27.40 -7.98 14.32
C PHE A 335 -27.72 -8.76 13.04
N HIS A 336 -27.04 -9.89 12.81
CA HIS A 336 -27.33 -10.77 11.68
C HIS A 336 -28.71 -11.46 11.79
N VAL A 337 -29.21 -11.69 13.01
CA VAL A 337 -30.55 -12.24 13.24
C VAL A 337 -31.66 -11.21 13.02
N VAL A 338 -31.35 -9.90 13.13
CA VAL A 338 -32.32 -8.81 12.94
C VAL A 338 -32.37 -8.31 11.49
N GLU A 339 -31.33 -8.57 10.70
CA GLU A 339 -31.24 -8.21 9.28
C GLU A 339 -31.84 -9.26 8.31
N THR A 340 -32.29 -10.40 8.82
CA THR A 340 -33.14 -11.37 8.10
C THR A 340 -34.61 -11.02 8.21
#